data_AF-A0A8H3M3H4-F1
#
_entry.id   AF-A0A8H3M3H4-F1
#
_cell.length_a   1.000
_cell.length_b   1.000
_cell.length_c   1.000
_cell.angle_alpha   90.00
_cell.angle_beta   90.00
_cell.angle_gamma   90.00
#
_symmetry.space_group_name_H-M   'P 1'
#
loop_
_entity.id
_entity.type
_entity.pdbx_description
1 polymer ?
#
loop_
_entity_poly.entity_id
_entity_poly.type
_entity_poly.pdbx_seq_one_letter_code
_entity_poly.pdbx_strand_id
1 'polypeptide(L)'
;MLNSLLNRHITLNRLIHTPQGSDTPVYTTNSQTIAEQARLYFQYHADSTSHTIYNSIEDLPIQWKQEYVPKSHIDAMWWSPLNSSITIDELFKILKILPHNKAPGPSGITYENIKHLHPTVLSKLIIFFNLYLKYITLPKAWKQALIFPIPKPYEWEYLLSNTRPITLLKTPQKILYSIIT
;
A
#
# COMPACT_ATOMS: atom_id res chain seq x y z
N MET A 1 2.35 -18.91 7.63
CA MET A 1 0.93 -18.55 7.47
C MET A 1 0.49 -17.83 8.74
N LEU A 2 -0.17 -16.68 8.63
CA LEU A 2 -0.75 -15.99 9.79
C LEU A 2 -1.96 -16.80 10.26
N ASN A 3 -1.79 -17.57 11.33
CA ASN A 3 -2.90 -18.22 12.01
C ASN A 3 -3.71 -17.13 12.73
N SER A 4 -4.65 -16.52 11.99
CA SER A 4 -5.70 -15.71 12.58
C SER A 4 -6.47 -16.60 13.55
N LEU A 5 -6.57 -16.19 14.81
CA LEU A 5 -7.29 -16.85 15.91
C LEU A 5 -8.78 -17.17 15.58
N LEU A 6 -9.29 -16.71 14.44
CA LEU A 6 -10.67 -16.91 14.00
C LEU A 6 -10.83 -17.89 12.81
N ASN A 7 -9.75 -18.39 12.20
CA ASN A 7 -9.83 -19.31 11.03
C ASN A 7 -10.76 -18.83 9.90
N ARG A 8 -10.91 -17.50 9.73
CA ARG A 8 -11.82 -16.90 8.75
C ARG A 8 -11.14 -16.74 7.40
N HIS A 9 -11.23 -17.78 6.58
CA HIS A 9 -10.84 -17.74 5.17
C HIS A 9 -12.09 -17.59 4.31
N ILE A 10 -12.07 -16.66 3.34
CA ILE A 10 -13.10 -16.59 2.31
C ILE A 10 -12.57 -17.13 1.00
N THR A 11 -13.41 -17.88 0.30
CA THR A 11 -13.14 -18.26 -1.08
C THR A 11 -14.07 -17.42 -1.96
N LEU A 12 -13.50 -16.61 -2.85
CA LEU A 12 -14.29 -15.84 -3.83
C LEU A 12 -14.78 -16.76 -4.96
N ASN A 13 -15.74 -17.63 -4.65
CA ASN A 13 -16.43 -18.50 -5.62
C ASN A 13 -17.90 -18.10 -5.86
N ARG A 14 -18.39 -17.12 -5.10
CA ARG A 14 -19.75 -16.58 -5.13
C ARG A 14 -19.70 -15.09 -4.82
N LEU A 15 -20.50 -14.31 -5.52
CA LEU A 15 -20.54 -12.87 -5.36
C LEU A 15 -21.95 -12.34 -5.65
N ILE A 16 -22.41 -11.41 -4.80
CA ILE A 16 -23.52 -10.51 -5.12
C ILE A 16 -22.90 -9.19 -5.57
N HIS A 17 -23.27 -8.74 -6.76
CA HIS A 17 -22.81 -7.47 -7.33
C HIS A 17 -23.95 -6.78 -8.07
N THR A 18 -23.85 -5.48 -8.25
CA THR A 18 -24.82 -4.69 -9.02
C THR A 18 -24.18 -4.32 -10.35
N PRO A 19 -24.66 -4.84 -11.49
CA PRO A 19 -24.15 -4.47 -12.81
C PRO A 19 -24.27 -2.98 -13.08
N GLN A 20 -23.33 -2.40 -13.85
CA GLN A 20 -23.40 -0.99 -14.23
C GLN A 20 -24.70 -0.71 -15.01
N GLY A 21 -25.49 0.27 -14.55
CA GLY A 21 -26.76 0.64 -15.17
C GLY A 21 -27.99 -0.17 -14.71
N SER A 22 -27.83 -1.06 -13.72
CA SER A 22 -28.94 -1.73 -13.03
C SER A 22 -28.94 -1.34 -11.56
N ASP A 23 -30.13 -1.23 -10.95
CA ASP A 23 -30.26 -1.11 -9.49
C ASP A 23 -30.48 -2.48 -8.80
N THR A 24 -30.61 -3.55 -9.58
CA THR A 24 -30.87 -4.89 -9.03
C THR A 24 -29.57 -5.65 -8.76
N PRO A 25 -29.38 -6.16 -7.53
CA PRO A 25 -28.24 -7.00 -7.21
C PRO A 25 -28.38 -8.38 -7.86
N VAL A 26 -27.28 -8.86 -8.45
CA VAL A 26 -27.21 -10.15 -9.14
C VAL A 26 -26.21 -11.05 -8.44
N TYR A 27 -26.64 -12.28 -8.16
CA TYR A 27 -25.79 -13.35 -7.66
C TYR A 27 -25.07 -14.05 -8.82
N THR A 28 -23.76 -14.28 -8.68
CA THR A 28 -22.95 -14.99 -9.68
C THR A 28 -22.01 -16.01 -9.05
N THR A 29 -21.75 -17.09 -9.79
CA THR A 29 -20.74 -18.12 -9.52
C THR A 29 -19.68 -18.19 -10.62
N ASN A 30 -19.80 -17.37 -11.66
CA ASN A 30 -18.88 -17.35 -12.78
C ASN A 30 -17.53 -16.75 -12.34
N SER A 31 -16.45 -17.53 -12.48
CA SER A 31 -15.12 -17.14 -12.00
C SER A 31 -14.56 -15.88 -12.68
N GLN A 32 -14.83 -15.68 -13.97
CA GLN A 32 -14.40 -14.50 -14.71
C GLN A 32 -15.16 -13.26 -14.24
N THR A 33 -16.47 -13.36 -14.08
CA THR A 33 -17.29 -12.27 -13.54
C THR A 33 -16.86 -11.90 -12.13
N ILE A 34 -16.66 -12.89 -11.25
CA ILE A 34 -16.20 -12.66 -9.88
C ILE A 34 -14.85 -11.93 -9.86
N ALA A 35 -13.88 -12.39 -10.67
CA ALA A 35 -12.56 -11.79 -10.74
C ALA A 35 -12.63 -10.33 -11.21
N GLU A 36 -13.42 -10.05 -12.25
CA GLU A 36 -13.56 -8.70 -12.79
C GLU A 36 -14.26 -7.76 -11.80
N GLN A 37 -15.34 -8.21 -11.16
CA GLN A 37 -16.05 -7.40 -10.17
C GLN A 37 -15.19 -7.14 -8.92
N ALA A 38 -14.44 -8.13 -8.44
CA ALA A 38 -13.49 -7.93 -7.35
C ALA A 38 -12.39 -6.93 -7.72
N ARG A 39 -11.85 -7.03 -8.94
CA ARG A 39 -10.85 -6.09 -9.46
C ARG A 39 -11.39 -4.66 -9.48
N LEU A 40 -12.55 -4.45 -10.09
CA LEU A 40 -13.19 -3.13 -10.16
C LEU A 40 -13.48 -2.59 -8.76
N TYR A 41 -14.08 -3.41 -7.90
CA TYR A 41 -14.40 -3.02 -6.53
C TYR A 41 -13.16 -2.50 -5.79
N PHE A 42 -12.07 -3.28 -5.72
CA PHE A 42 -10.88 -2.87 -4.97
C PHE A 42 -10.06 -1.79 -5.66
N GLN A 43 -10.11 -1.68 -6.99
CA GLN A 43 -9.42 -0.62 -7.73
C GLN A 43 -10.03 0.76 -7.41
N TYR A 44 -11.35 0.84 -7.30
CA TYR A 44 -12.07 2.09 -7.05
C TYR A 44 -12.46 2.30 -5.58
N HIS A 45 -12.25 1.31 -4.70
CA HIS A 45 -12.64 1.41 -3.29
C HIS A 45 -12.00 2.59 -2.56
N ALA A 46 -10.79 2.97 -2.98
CA ALA A 46 -10.02 4.07 -2.40
C ALA A 46 -9.98 5.33 -3.29
N ASP A 47 -10.65 5.33 -4.44
CA ASP A 47 -10.72 6.53 -5.28
C ASP A 47 -11.64 7.53 -4.58
N SER A 48 -11.05 8.57 -3.98
CA SER A 48 -11.80 9.73 -3.56
C SER A 48 -12.27 10.44 -4.83
N THR A 49 -13.58 10.45 -5.07
CA THR A 49 -14.22 11.17 -6.19
C THR A 49 -14.00 12.70 -6.16
N SER A 50 -13.33 13.23 -5.13
CA SER A 50 -12.89 14.61 -5.06
C SER A 50 -11.43 14.73 -5.50
N HIS A 51 -11.23 15.23 -6.72
CA HIS A 51 -9.91 15.57 -7.27
C HIS A 51 -9.51 17.02 -6.95
N THR A 52 -10.03 17.63 -5.88
CA THR A 52 -9.66 19.00 -5.54
C THR A 52 -8.23 19.02 -5.01
N ILE A 53 -7.30 19.50 -5.84
CA ILE A 53 -5.89 19.67 -5.50
C ILE A 53 -5.70 21.09 -4.98
N TYR A 54 -5.19 21.22 -3.76
CA TYR A 54 -4.82 22.50 -3.15
C TYR A 54 -3.31 22.68 -3.27
N ASN A 55 -2.87 23.73 -3.98
CA ASN A 55 -1.44 23.98 -4.21
C ASN A 55 -0.84 25.01 -3.23
N SER A 56 -1.70 25.74 -2.53
CA SER A 56 -1.31 26.79 -1.59
C SER A 56 -2.29 26.85 -0.41
N ILE A 57 -1.90 27.55 0.67
CA ILE A 57 -2.77 27.78 1.83
C ILE A 57 -3.97 28.65 1.42
N GLU A 58 -3.75 29.53 0.45
CA GLU A 58 -4.74 30.44 -0.10
C GLU A 58 -5.87 29.70 -0.84
N ASP A 59 -5.55 28.56 -1.45
CA ASP A 59 -6.50 27.71 -2.18
C ASP A 59 -7.36 26.81 -1.28
N LEU A 60 -6.99 26.67 0.00
CA LEU A 60 -7.70 25.80 0.94
C LEU A 60 -9.10 26.37 1.29
N PRO A 61 -10.09 25.50 1.60
CA PRO A 61 -11.35 25.94 2.19
C PRO A 61 -11.10 26.72 3.47
N ILE A 62 -11.86 27.80 3.68
CA ILE A 62 -11.59 28.78 4.75
C ILE A 62 -11.49 28.15 6.15
N GLN A 63 -12.29 27.12 6.42
CA GLN A 63 -12.28 26.35 7.66
C GLN A 63 -10.97 25.60 7.94
N TRP A 64 -10.16 25.31 6.91
CA TRP A 64 -8.88 24.61 7.04
C TRP A 64 -7.69 25.56 7.02
N LYS A 65 -7.84 26.80 6.53
CA LYS A 65 -6.70 27.72 6.36
C LYS A 65 -5.89 27.88 7.64
N GLN A 66 -6.56 28.11 8.77
CA GLN A 66 -5.88 28.33 10.05
C GLN A 66 -5.09 27.10 10.54
N GLU A 67 -5.61 25.90 10.32
CA GLU A 67 -4.98 24.66 10.77
C GLU A 67 -3.68 24.33 10.02
N TYR A 68 -3.59 24.75 8.75
CA TYR A 68 -2.45 24.47 7.88
C TYR A 68 -1.43 25.63 7.80
N VAL A 69 -1.65 26.74 8.51
CA VAL A 69 -0.65 27.82 8.60
C VAL A 69 0.56 27.33 9.39
N PRO A 70 1.80 27.49 8.87
CA PRO A 70 3.02 27.13 9.59
C PRO A 70 3.09 27.84 10.94
N LYS A 71 3.31 27.07 12.01
CA LYS A 71 3.48 27.63 13.35
C LYS A 71 4.87 28.25 13.47
N SER A 72 4.94 29.50 13.88
CA SER A 72 6.19 30.29 13.94
C SER A 72 7.28 29.72 14.86
N HIS A 73 6.91 28.93 15.86
CA HIS A 73 7.86 28.29 16.78
C HIS A 73 8.43 26.96 16.25
N ILE A 74 7.92 26.46 15.11
CA ILE A 74 8.45 25.26 14.48
C ILE A 74 9.62 25.67 13.60
N ASP A 75 10.82 25.24 13.97
CA ASP A 75 12.01 25.47 13.16
C ASP A 75 12.02 24.51 11.96
N ALA A 76 12.23 25.06 10.76
CA ALA A 76 12.37 24.28 9.53
C ALA A 76 13.56 23.29 9.59
N MET A 77 14.59 23.59 10.40
CA MET A 77 15.76 22.75 10.56
C MET A 77 15.47 21.43 11.28
N TRP A 78 14.39 21.34 12.07
CA TRP A 78 13.99 20.10 12.76
C TRP A 78 13.72 18.94 11.79
N TRP A 79 13.31 19.25 10.57
CA TRP A 79 12.99 18.28 9.52
C TRP A 79 14.13 18.09 8.53
N SER A 80 15.24 18.84 8.67
CA SER A 80 16.40 18.72 7.77
C SER A 80 16.96 17.30 7.64
N PRO A 81 16.96 16.43 8.68
CA PRO A 81 17.41 15.05 8.53
C PRO A 81 16.52 14.22 7.60
N LEU A 82 15.24 14.56 7.43
CA LEU A 82 14.32 13.85 6.53
C LEU A 82 14.71 13.98 5.05
N ASN A 83 15.49 15.01 4.72
CA ASN A 83 16.00 15.25 3.37
C ASN A 83 17.39 14.62 3.14
N SER A 84 17.95 13.94 4.16
CA SER A 84 19.23 13.26 4.02
C SER A 84 19.11 12.01 3.14
N SER A 85 20.20 11.66 2.46
CA SER A 85 20.24 10.43 1.67
C SER A 85 20.33 9.21 2.57
N ILE A 86 19.57 8.16 2.23
CA ILE A 86 19.63 6.87 2.89
C ILE A 86 21.04 6.30 2.79
N THR A 87 21.56 5.88 3.94
CA THR A 87 22.88 5.28 4.13
C THR A 87 22.84 3.76 4.10
N ILE A 88 24.00 3.14 3.86
CA ILE A 88 24.13 1.67 3.91
C ILE A 88 23.91 1.11 5.31
N ASP A 89 24.29 1.87 6.34
CA ASP A 89 24.12 1.46 7.74
C ASP A 89 22.64 1.42 8.13
N GLU A 90 21.83 2.37 7.66
CA GLU A 90 20.37 2.34 7.85
C GLU A 90 19.75 1.12 7.19
N LEU A 91 20.13 0.82 5.95
CA LEU A 91 19.65 -0.39 5.28
C LEU A 91 20.02 -1.65 6.08
N PHE A 92 21.27 -1.79 6.54
CA PHE A 92 21.68 -2.95 7.33
C PHE A 92 20.93 -3.06 8.66
N LYS A 93 20.71 -1.94 9.36
CA LYS A 93 19.89 -1.91 10.59
C LYS A 93 18.48 -2.43 10.32
N ILE A 94 17.84 -1.97 9.24
CA ILE A 94 16.51 -2.43 8.85
C ILE A 94 16.52 -3.92 8.49
N LEU A 95 17.45 -4.36 7.63
CA LEU A 95 17.54 -5.77 7.24
C LEU A 95 17.70 -6.72 8.43
N LYS A 96 18.37 -6.29 9.50
CA LYS A 96 18.54 -7.06 10.74
C LYS A 96 17.22 -7.24 11.49
N ILE A 97 16.38 -6.21 11.57
CA ILE A 97 15.13 -6.23 12.35
C ILE A 97 13.92 -6.74 11.53
N LEU A 98 14.03 -6.81 10.20
CA LEU A 98 12.94 -7.30 9.36
C LEU A 98 12.53 -8.73 9.77
N PRO A 99 11.22 -8.98 9.97
CA PRO A 99 10.74 -10.29 10.39
C PRO A 99 10.91 -11.34 9.30
N HIS A 100 11.04 -12.60 9.70
CA HIS A 100 11.09 -13.73 8.78
C HIS A 100 9.68 -14.19 8.36
N ASN A 101 9.60 -14.94 7.26
CA ASN A 101 8.39 -15.59 6.74
C ASN A 101 7.23 -14.63 6.44
N LYS A 102 7.54 -13.39 6.04
CA LYS A 102 6.53 -12.45 5.56
C LYS A 102 6.17 -12.74 4.11
N ALA A 103 4.89 -12.53 3.80
CA ALA A 103 4.38 -12.76 2.45
C ALA A 103 5.02 -11.77 1.44
N PRO A 104 5.57 -12.28 0.32
CA PRO A 104 6.13 -11.43 -0.72
C PRO A 104 5.01 -10.71 -1.49
N GLY A 105 5.39 -9.65 -2.21
CA GLY A 105 4.51 -9.03 -3.20
C GLY A 105 4.46 -9.83 -4.52
N PRO A 106 3.96 -9.21 -5.61
CA PRO A 106 3.81 -9.87 -6.91
C PRO A 106 5.08 -10.50 -7.49
N SER A 107 6.28 -10.03 -7.08
CA SER A 107 7.55 -10.55 -7.60
C SER A 107 8.03 -11.83 -6.90
N GLY A 108 7.37 -12.30 -5.84
CA GLY A 108 7.81 -13.46 -5.06
C GLY A 108 9.08 -13.25 -4.21
N ILE A 109 9.78 -12.12 -4.37
CA ILE A 109 10.99 -11.79 -3.62
C ILE A 109 10.64 -11.59 -2.14
N THR A 110 11.27 -12.34 -1.25
CA THR A 110 11.08 -12.28 0.20
C THR A 110 12.13 -11.39 0.89
N TYR A 111 11.95 -11.10 2.18
CA TYR A 111 12.98 -10.39 2.95
C TYR A 111 14.27 -11.21 3.04
N GLU A 112 14.15 -12.52 3.17
CA GLU A 112 15.25 -13.48 3.21
C GLU A 112 16.09 -13.42 1.93
N ASN A 113 15.45 -13.28 0.77
CA ASN A 113 16.19 -13.12 -0.48
C ASN A 113 17.03 -11.83 -0.46
N ILE A 114 16.49 -10.72 0.07
CA ILE A 114 17.24 -9.45 0.15
C ILE A 114 18.36 -9.53 1.19
N LYS A 115 18.12 -10.15 2.35
CA LYS A 115 19.13 -10.31 3.41
C LYS A 115 20.36 -11.10 2.95
N HIS A 116 20.19 -12.02 1.99
CA HIS A 116 21.28 -12.82 1.42
C HIS A 116 21.93 -12.19 0.18
N LEU A 117 21.53 -10.99 -0.24
CA LEU A 117 22.17 -10.33 -1.37
C LEU A 117 23.60 -9.91 -1.04
N HIS A 118 24.47 -9.99 -2.05
CA HIS A 118 25.83 -9.46 -1.94
C HIS A 118 25.79 -7.94 -1.66
N PRO A 119 26.70 -7.40 -0.82
CA PRO A 119 26.73 -5.98 -0.48
C PRO A 119 26.70 -5.04 -1.69
N THR A 120 27.37 -5.40 -2.80
CA THR A 120 27.32 -4.63 -4.05
C THR A 120 25.90 -4.43 -4.60
N VAL A 121 25.04 -5.43 -4.47
CA VAL A 121 23.63 -5.33 -4.91
C VAL A 121 22.84 -4.45 -3.95
N LEU A 122 23.10 -4.56 -2.65
CA LEU A 122 22.49 -3.68 -1.64
C LEU A 122 22.89 -2.21 -1.86
N SER A 123 24.14 -1.93 -2.23
CA SER A 123 24.56 -0.58 -2.60
C SER A 123 23.78 -0.04 -3.81
N LYS A 124 23.51 -0.87 -4.83
CA LYS A 124 22.67 -0.47 -5.97
C LYS A 124 21.23 -0.20 -5.55
N LEU A 125 20.70 -0.97 -4.59
CA LEU A 125 19.36 -0.75 -4.05
C LEU A 125 19.25 0.62 -3.36
N ILE A 126 20.29 1.05 -2.64
CA ILE A 126 20.34 2.38 -2.01
C ILE A 126 20.39 3.50 -3.04
N ILE A 127 21.22 3.36 -4.07
CA ILE A 127 21.25 4.34 -5.17
C ILE A 127 19.84 4.47 -5.74
N PHE A 128 19.16 3.35 -5.98
CA PHE A 128 17.79 3.35 -6.45
C PHE A 128 16.81 4.04 -5.48
N PHE A 129 16.90 3.78 -4.17
CA PHE A 129 16.05 4.44 -3.16
C PHE A 129 16.28 5.96 -3.10
N ASN A 130 17.53 6.40 -3.11
CA ASN A 130 17.87 7.82 -3.09
C ASN A 130 17.45 8.54 -4.36
N LEU A 131 17.57 7.89 -5.53
CA LEU A 131 17.02 8.42 -6.78
C LEU A 131 15.50 8.55 -6.70
N TYR A 132 14.81 7.54 -6.15
CA TYR A 132 13.36 7.60 -5.95
C TYR A 132 12.96 8.79 -5.05
N LEU A 133 13.62 8.97 -3.90
CA LEU A 133 13.32 10.07 -2.98
C LEU A 133 13.65 11.44 -3.59
N LYS A 134 14.71 11.54 -4.38
CA LYS A 134 15.10 12.80 -5.04
C LYS A 134 14.12 13.23 -6.14
N TYR A 135 13.64 12.30 -6.95
CA TYR A 135 12.82 12.59 -8.13
C TYR A 135 11.33 12.31 -7.94
N ILE A 136 10.93 11.75 -6.79
CA ILE A 136 9.55 11.37 -6.46
C ILE A 136 8.88 10.56 -7.59
N THR A 137 9.67 9.77 -8.31
CA THR A 137 9.23 9.04 -9.50
C THR A 137 9.06 7.56 -9.18
N LEU A 138 7.80 7.16 -8.96
CA LEU A 138 7.47 5.77 -8.66
C LEU A 138 7.59 4.88 -9.93
N PRO A 139 8.36 3.78 -9.90
CA PRO A 139 8.34 2.83 -10.99
C PRO A 139 6.92 2.32 -11.24
N LYS A 140 6.51 2.17 -12.51
CA LYS A 140 5.20 1.58 -12.87
C LYS A 140 4.97 0.25 -12.15
N ALA A 141 6.03 -0.53 -11.99
CA ALA A 141 6.02 -1.79 -11.25
C ALA A 141 5.55 -1.62 -9.78
N TRP A 142 5.90 -0.54 -9.09
CA TRP A 142 5.51 -0.32 -7.68
C TRP A 142 4.05 0.14 -7.54
N LYS A 143 3.37 0.47 -8.64
CA LYS A 143 1.90 0.68 -8.68
C LYS A 143 1.12 -0.64 -8.72
N GLN A 144 1.80 -1.77 -8.80
CA GLN A 144 1.18 -3.10 -8.82
C GLN A 144 1.39 -3.79 -7.47
N ALA A 145 0.32 -4.37 -6.94
CA ALA A 145 0.33 -5.15 -5.71
C ALA A 145 -0.65 -6.31 -5.81
N LEU A 146 -0.50 -7.30 -4.92
CA LEU A 146 -1.52 -8.33 -4.75
C LEU A 146 -2.52 -7.86 -3.70
N ILE A 147 -3.82 -7.97 -3.99
CA ILE A 147 -4.89 -7.62 -3.04
C ILE A 147 -5.55 -8.91 -2.59
N PHE A 148 -5.60 -9.12 -1.27
CA PHE A 148 -6.27 -10.24 -0.64
C PHE A 148 -7.42 -9.73 0.22
N PRO A 149 -8.67 -10.10 -0.08
CA PRO A 149 -9.80 -9.72 0.74
C PRO A 149 -9.86 -10.59 1.99
N ILE A 150 -9.87 -9.95 3.17
CA ILE A 150 -10.01 -10.61 4.47
C ILE A 150 -11.40 -10.33 5.01
N PRO A 151 -12.16 -11.34 5.45
CA PRO A 151 -13.50 -11.12 6.00
C PRO A 151 -13.46 -10.18 7.21
N LYS A 152 -14.43 -9.26 7.25
CA LYS A 152 -14.71 -8.44 8.43
C LYS A 152 -15.28 -9.32 9.56
N PRO A 153 -15.47 -8.79 10.79
CA PRO A 153 -15.89 -9.63 11.91
C PRO A 153 -17.31 -10.23 11.82
N TYR A 154 -18.02 -10.05 10.70
CA TYR A 154 -19.38 -10.51 10.44
C TYR A 154 -19.43 -11.44 9.21
N GLU A 155 -20.61 -11.99 8.91
CA GLU A 155 -20.80 -12.96 7.84
C GLU A 155 -20.41 -12.42 6.46
N TRP A 156 -19.84 -13.29 5.63
CA TRP A 156 -19.35 -12.93 4.30
C TRP A 156 -20.49 -12.43 3.39
N GLU A 157 -21.67 -13.06 3.47
CA GLU A 157 -22.89 -12.73 2.70
C GLU A 157 -22.67 -12.56 1.19
N TYR A 158 -21.55 -13.06 0.66
CA TYR A 158 -21.16 -12.90 -0.74
C TYR A 158 -20.98 -11.43 -1.16
N LEU A 159 -20.73 -10.51 -0.21
CA LEU A 159 -20.60 -9.07 -0.45
C LEU A 159 -19.16 -8.62 -0.27
N LEU A 160 -18.53 -8.06 -1.30
CA LEU A 160 -17.14 -7.54 -1.21
C LEU A 160 -16.97 -6.45 -0.13
N SER A 161 -18.03 -5.67 0.13
CA SER A 161 -18.09 -4.70 1.25
C SER A 161 -17.90 -5.35 2.62
N ASN A 162 -18.11 -6.66 2.75
CA ASN A 162 -17.93 -7.42 3.98
C ASN A 162 -16.48 -7.90 4.14
N THR A 163 -15.54 -7.35 3.36
CA THR A 163 -14.10 -7.62 3.47
C THR A 163 -13.27 -6.37 3.73
N ARG A 164 -12.05 -6.59 4.22
CA ARG A 164 -10.96 -5.61 4.31
C ARG A 164 -9.88 -6.05 3.33
N PRO A 165 -9.49 -5.22 2.35
CA PRO A 165 -8.37 -5.56 1.49
C PRO A 165 -7.06 -5.50 2.28
N ILE A 166 -6.23 -6.53 2.16
CA ILE A 166 -4.81 -6.48 2.49
C ILE A 166 -4.01 -6.43 1.19
N THR A 167 -3.18 -5.41 1.07
CA THR A 167 -2.32 -5.20 -0.09
C THR A 167 -0.90 -5.68 0.20
N LEU A 168 -0.42 -6.66 -0.56
CA LEU A 168 0.97 -7.12 -0.50
C LEU A 168 1.82 -6.34 -1.50
N LEU A 169 2.56 -5.37 -0.97
CA LEU A 169 3.52 -4.56 -1.72
C LEU A 169 4.78 -5.34 -2.09
N LYS A 170 5.52 -4.82 -3.07
CA LYS A 170 6.83 -5.36 -3.44
C LYS A 170 7.82 -5.18 -2.29
N THR A 171 8.67 -6.18 -2.08
CA THR A 171 9.60 -6.21 -0.95
C THR A 171 10.54 -5.01 -0.88
N PRO A 172 11.18 -4.55 -1.97
CA PRO A 172 11.96 -3.31 -1.96
C PRO A 172 11.19 -2.07 -1.49
N GLN A 173 9.90 -1.96 -1.84
CA GLN A 173 9.05 -0.85 -1.42
C GLN A 173 8.78 -0.89 0.09
N LYS A 174 8.51 -2.09 0.64
CA LYS A 174 8.34 -2.27 2.08
C LYS A 174 9.61 -1.90 2.85
N ILE A 175 10.79 -2.29 2.33
CA ILE A 175 12.08 -1.96 2.93
C ILE A 175 12.30 -0.45 2.94
N LEU A 176 12.05 0.23 1.82
CA LEU A 176 12.14 1.69 1.76
C LEU A 176 11.27 2.35 2.83
N TYR A 177 10.00 1.92 2.93
CA TYR A 177 9.08 2.44 3.95
C TYR A 177 9.61 2.20 5.36
N SER A 178 10.13 1.01 5.67
CA SER A 178 10.76 0.76 6.96
C SER A 178 12.01 1.60 7.26
N ILE A 179 12.66 2.20 6.27
CA ILE A 179 13.79 3.11 6.48
C ILE A 179 13.31 4.52 6.81
N ILE A 180 12.21 4.98 6.17
CA ILE A 180 11.71 6.36 6.29
C ILE A 180 10.61 6.54 7.37
N THR A 181 10.19 5.45 8.03
CA THR A 181 9.16 5.45 9.10
C THR A 181 9.70 4.78 10.35
#